data_AF-A0A3A4V1H5-F1
#
_entry.id   AF-A0A3A4V1H5-F1
#
_cell.length_a   1.000
_cell.length_b   1.000
_cell.length_c   1.000
_cell.angle_alpha   90.00
_cell.angle_beta   90.00
_cell.angle_gamma   90.00
#
_symmetry.space_group_name_H-M   'P 1'
#
loop_
_entity.id
_entity.type
_entity.pdbx_description
1 polymer ?
#
loop_
_entity_poly.entity_id
_entity_poly.type
_entity_poly.pdbx_seq_one_letter_code
_entity_poly.pdbx_strand_id
1 'polypeptide(L)'
;MLSKLKYFIIAVVVIDLILVFPVMLSYEKIGKALAVQGFSQVFVTLVVEITLLVLTSIIAYFASRILKGTALQKPLYFIAWGVLMYGVGDTHLLVWMYTGVESVYPFLGPASSSIAHAFGVGIGFIMVILGLYKIAKARRDILPNGQVG
;
A
#
# COMPACT_ATOMS: atom_id res chain seq x y z
N MET A 1 12.22 4.77 -24.31
CA MET A 1 12.21 4.42 -22.86
C MET A 1 10.79 4.48 -22.26
N LEU A 2 10.02 5.53 -22.55
CA LEU A 2 8.63 5.71 -22.10
C LEU A 2 7.67 4.56 -22.50
N SER A 3 7.82 4.00 -23.71
CA SER A 3 6.96 2.91 -24.20
C SER A 3 7.10 1.62 -23.37
N LYS A 4 8.32 1.21 -23.04
CA LYS A 4 8.60 0.01 -22.22
C LYS A 4 8.07 0.14 -20.79
N LEU A 5 8.13 1.35 -20.22
CA LEU A 5 7.58 1.63 -18.89
C LEU A 5 6.05 1.55 -18.88
N LYS A 6 5.38 2.04 -19.92
CA LYS A 6 3.92 1.92 -20.08
C LYS A 6 3.47 0.46 -20.11
N TYR A 7 4.17 -0.40 -20.87
CA TYR A 7 3.86 -1.83 -20.90
C TYR A 7 4.12 -2.53 -19.57
N PHE A 8 5.19 -2.15 -18.86
CA PHE A 8 5.45 -2.68 -17.52
C PHE A 8 4.35 -2.32 -16.53
N ILE A 9 3.91 -1.05 -16.50
CA ILE A 9 2.83 -0.60 -15.63
C ILE A 9 1.51 -1.32 -15.96
N ILE A 10 1.17 -1.44 -17.26
CA ILE A 10 -0.02 -2.17 -17.69
C ILE A 10 0.06 -3.65 -17.30
N ALA A 11 1.22 -4.28 -17.47
CA ALA A 11 1.41 -5.68 -17.07
C ALA A 11 1.22 -5.86 -15.56
N VAL A 12 1.76 -4.96 -14.73
CA VAL A 12 1.52 -4.97 -13.29
C VAL A 12 0.03 -4.85 -12.98
N VAL A 13 -0.68 -3.87 -13.56
CA VAL A 13 -2.11 -3.66 -13.32
C VAL A 13 -2.96 -4.86 -13.76
N VAL A 14 -2.61 -5.50 -14.87
CA VAL A 14 -3.32 -6.68 -15.36
C VAL A 14 -3.04 -7.89 -14.46
N ILE A 15 -1.79 -8.10 -14.06
CA ILE A 15 -1.42 -9.16 -13.10
C ILE A 15 -2.15 -8.95 -11.78
N ASP A 16 -2.18 -7.70 -11.31
CA ASP A 16 -2.89 -7.27 -10.12
C ASP A 16 -4.39 -7.65 -10.23
N LEU A 17 -5.09 -7.17 -11.26
CA LEU A 17 -6.51 -7.49 -11.46
C LEU A 17 -6.79 -9.00 -11.57
N ILE A 18 -5.93 -9.76 -12.26
CA ILE A 18 -6.08 -11.21 -12.43
C ILE A 18 -5.81 -11.98 -11.13
N LEU A 19 -4.89 -11.51 -10.28
CA LEU A 19 -4.62 -12.16 -8.99
C LEU A 19 -5.68 -11.79 -7.94
N VAL A 20 -6.17 -10.55 -7.98
CA VAL A 20 -7.09 -9.98 -7.00
C VAL A 20 -8.52 -10.47 -7.18
N PHE A 21 -9.08 -10.37 -8.38
CA PHE A 21 -10.50 -10.64 -8.61
C PHE A 21 -10.92 -12.09 -8.32
N PRO A 22 -10.18 -13.13 -8.77
CA PRO A 22 -10.53 -14.52 -8.47
C PRO A 22 -10.42 -14.85 -6.98
N VAL A 23 -9.44 -14.27 -6.28
CA VAL A 23 -9.27 -14.43 -4.83
C VAL A 23 -10.42 -13.76 -4.08
N MET A 24 -10.83 -12.55 -4.49
CA MET A 24 -12.00 -11.85 -3.97
C MET A 24 -13.34 -12.50 -4.32
N LEU A 25 -13.43 -13.37 -5.32
CA LEU A 25 -14.65 -14.16 -5.59
C LEU A 25 -14.69 -15.46 -4.79
N SER A 26 -13.58 -15.83 -4.11
CA SER A 26 -13.38 -17.11 -3.45
C SER A 26 -13.12 -16.98 -1.94
N TYR A 27 -13.30 -15.79 -1.35
CA TYR A 27 -12.81 -15.48 0.00
C TYR A 27 -13.31 -16.44 1.09
N GLU A 28 -14.57 -16.89 1.04
CA GLU A 28 -15.08 -17.82 2.07
C GLU A 28 -14.39 -19.19 2.00
N LYS A 29 -14.10 -19.69 0.79
CA LYS A 29 -13.44 -20.98 0.61
C LYS A 29 -11.99 -20.91 1.08
N ILE A 30 -11.30 -19.82 0.74
CA ILE A 30 -9.91 -19.59 1.15
C ILE A 30 -9.83 -19.39 2.68
N GLY A 31 -10.69 -18.57 3.26
CA GLY A 31 -10.72 -18.34 4.70
C GLY A 31 -11.04 -19.60 5.51
N LYS A 32 -11.98 -20.43 5.05
CA LYS A 32 -12.28 -21.74 5.66
C LYS A 32 -11.10 -22.71 5.53
N ALA A 33 -10.42 -22.74 4.38
CA ALA A 33 -9.23 -23.58 4.20
C ALA A 33 -8.05 -23.16 5.09
N LEU A 34 -7.94 -21.86 5.39
CA LEU A 34 -6.90 -21.30 6.25
C LEU A 34 -7.25 -21.31 7.75
N ALA A 35 -8.44 -21.81 8.13
CA ALA A 35 -8.93 -21.83 9.51
C ALA A 35 -8.89 -20.45 10.20
N VAL A 36 -9.23 -19.39 9.46
CA VAL A 36 -9.28 -18.01 9.98
C VAL A 36 -10.29 -17.92 11.13
N GLN A 37 -9.85 -17.42 12.29
CA GLN A 37 -10.67 -17.29 13.50
C GLN A 37 -11.67 -16.12 13.42
N GLY A 38 -11.30 -15.04 12.73
CA GLY A 38 -12.13 -13.85 12.51
C GLY A 38 -12.97 -13.89 11.22
N PHE A 39 -13.31 -12.71 10.70
CA PHE A 39 -14.10 -12.57 9.48
C PHE A 39 -13.29 -12.97 8.25
N SER A 40 -13.53 -14.18 7.73
CA SER A 40 -12.83 -14.74 6.56
C SER A 40 -12.83 -13.81 5.33
N GLN A 41 -13.94 -13.11 5.07
CA GLN A 41 -14.02 -12.14 3.97
C GLN A 41 -13.05 -10.98 4.17
N VAL A 42 -13.05 -10.37 5.36
CA VAL A 42 -12.18 -9.22 5.68
C VAL A 42 -10.72 -9.65 5.67
N PHE A 43 -10.41 -10.84 6.19
CA PHE A 43 -9.07 -11.40 6.16
C PHE A 43 -8.52 -11.55 4.74
N VAL A 44 -9.28 -12.19 3.84
CA VAL A 44 -8.83 -12.39 2.44
C VAL A 44 -8.70 -11.05 1.72
N THR A 45 -9.62 -10.11 1.94
CA THR A 45 -9.49 -8.75 1.41
C THR A 45 -8.21 -8.07 1.90
N LEU A 46 -7.89 -8.16 3.19
CA LEU A 46 -6.65 -7.59 3.74
C LEU A 46 -5.38 -8.27 3.20
N VAL A 47 -5.38 -9.59 3.01
CA VAL A 47 -4.25 -10.31 2.38
C VAL A 47 -3.98 -9.73 1.00
N VAL A 48 -5.04 -9.56 0.23
CA VAL A 48 -4.96 -9.01 -1.13
C VAL A 48 -4.48 -7.55 -1.07
N GLU A 49 -5.12 -6.71 -0.26
CA GLU A 49 -4.77 -5.30 -0.10
C GLU A 49 -3.29 -5.10 0.29
N ILE A 50 -2.81 -5.83 1.30
CA ILE A 50 -1.41 -5.76 1.73
C ILE A 50 -0.46 -6.21 0.61
N THR A 51 -0.83 -7.23 -0.16
CA THR A 51 -0.02 -7.65 -1.31
C THR A 51 0.12 -6.52 -2.33
N LEU A 52 -0.97 -5.79 -2.61
CA LEU A 52 -0.96 -4.66 -3.55
C LEU A 52 -0.18 -3.46 -3.02
N LEU A 53 -0.29 -3.19 -1.72
CA LEU A 53 0.49 -2.15 -1.06
C LEU A 53 1.98 -2.48 -1.14
N VAL A 54 2.39 -3.71 -0.86
CA VAL A 54 3.79 -4.15 -0.98
C VAL A 54 4.30 -4.00 -2.41
N LEU A 55 3.54 -4.47 -3.41
CA LEU A 55 3.90 -4.31 -4.82
C LEU A 55 4.02 -2.83 -5.21
N THR A 56 3.05 -2.01 -4.80
CA THR A 56 3.05 -0.56 -5.04
C THR A 56 4.26 0.11 -4.41
N SER A 57 4.63 -0.27 -3.18
CA SER A 57 5.81 0.22 -2.49
C SER A 57 7.09 -0.12 -3.24
N ILE A 58 7.24 -1.38 -3.67
CA ILE A 58 8.40 -1.85 -4.45
C ILE A 58 8.53 -1.09 -5.76
N ILE A 59 7.42 -0.92 -6.50
CA ILE A 59 7.40 -0.20 -7.76
C ILE A 59 7.76 1.27 -7.56
N ALA A 60 7.17 1.93 -6.56
CA ALA A 60 7.48 3.32 -6.23
C ALA A 60 8.95 3.51 -5.82
N TYR A 61 9.51 2.55 -5.07
CA TYR A 61 10.92 2.54 -4.70
C TYR A 61 11.82 2.41 -5.93
N PHE A 62 11.57 1.45 -6.82
CA PHE A 62 12.35 1.31 -8.05
C PHE A 62 12.21 2.50 -8.98
N ALA A 63 11.00 3.05 -9.13
CA ALA A 63 10.77 4.28 -9.88
C ALA A 63 11.58 5.46 -9.30
N SER A 64 11.64 5.58 -7.97
CA SER A 64 12.51 6.53 -7.27
C SER A 64 14.00 6.32 -7.62
N ARG A 65 14.47 5.06 -7.65
CA ARG A 65 15.86 4.75 -8.03
C ARG A 65 16.19 5.10 -9.48
N ILE A 66 15.26 4.82 -10.40
CA ILE A 66 15.42 5.12 -11.84
C ILE A 66 15.44 6.64 -12.06
N LEU A 67 14.59 7.39 -11.35
CA LEU A 67 14.45 8.84 -11.47
C LEU A 67 15.40 9.60 -10.54
N LYS A 68 16.51 8.99 -10.12
CA LYS A 68 17.50 9.60 -9.23
C LYS A 68 18.03 10.90 -9.85
N GLY A 69 18.09 11.96 -9.04
CA GLY A 69 18.51 13.30 -9.46
C GLY A 69 17.38 14.17 -10.05
N THR A 70 16.18 13.62 -10.27
CA THR A 70 15.01 14.41 -10.69
C THR A 70 14.22 14.92 -9.50
N ALA A 71 13.34 15.90 -9.73
CA ALA A 71 12.37 16.37 -8.75
C ALA A 71 11.41 15.28 -8.25
N LEU A 72 11.28 14.16 -8.98
CA LEU A 72 10.37 13.04 -8.67
C LEU A 72 10.99 11.96 -7.77
N GLN A 73 12.32 11.93 -7.60
CA GLN A 73 12.99 10.91 -6.78
C GLN A 73 12.47 10.89 -5.33
N LYS A 74 12.60 12.02 -4.62
CA LYS A 74 12.21 12.11 -3.20
C LYS A 74 10.71 11.88 -3.00
N PRO A 75 9.81 12.46 -3.80
CA PRO A 75 8.38 12.20 -3.68
C PRO A 75 8.00 10.73 -3.85
N LEU A 76 8.55 10.04 -4.86
CA LEU A 76 8.30 8.61 -5.07
C LEU A 76 8.87 7.76 -3.92
N TYR A 77 9.99 8.18 -3.34
CA TYR A 77 10.54 7.55 -2.14
C TYR A 77 9.60 7.71 -0.93
N PHE A 78 9.00 8.89 -0.74
CA PHE A 78 7.99 9.11 0.30
C PHE A 78 6.76 8.23 0.09
N ILE A 79 6.27 8.10 -1.15
CA ILE A 79 5.15 7.22 -1.47
C ILE A 79 5.51 5.77 -1.17
N ALA A 80 6.69 5.31 -1.59
CA ALA A 80 7.13 3.93 -1.34
C ALA A 80 7.11 3.58 0.15
N TRP A 81 7.70 4.43 0.99
CA TRP A 81 7.70 4.23 2.44
C TRP A 81 6.32 4.41 3.07
N GLY A 82 5.53 5.37 2.60
CA GLY A 82 4.19 5.59 3.12
C GLY A 82 3.26 4.40 2.88
N VAL A 83 3.28 3.85 1.66
CA VAL A 83 2.51 2.65 1.30
C VAL A 83 2.99 1.42 2.09
N LEU A 84 4.30 1.28 2.31
CA LEU A 84 4.84 0.18 3.13
C LEU A 84 4.37 0.28 4.59
N MET A 85 4.43 1.47 5.19
CA MET A 85 3.98 1.71 6.56
C MET A 85 2.48 1.45 6.73
N TYR A 86 1.68 1.80 5.73
CA TYR A 86 0.26 1.46 5.69
C TYR A 86 0.06 -0.07 5.73
N GLY A 87 0.74 -0.81 4.85
CA GLY A 87 0.65 -2.28 4.84
C GLY A 87 1.10 -2.93 6.14
N VAL A 88 2.11 -2.37 6.83
CA VAL A 88 2.51 -2.83 8.17
C VAL A 88 1.40 -2.60 9.19
N GLY A 89 0.72 -1.45 9.15
CA GLY A 89 -0.42 -1.15 10.01
C GLY A 89 -1.59 -2.12 9.83
N ASP A 90 -1.84 -2.56 8.60
CA ASP A 90 -2.90 -3.53 8.29
C ASP A 90 -2.50 -4.97 8.59
N THR A 91 -1.21 -5.30 8.52
CA THR A 91 -0.70 -6.64 8.85
C THR A 91 -1.05 -7.02 10.29
N HIS A 92 -1.06 -6.05 11.20
CA HIS A 92 -1.50 -6.25 12.58
C HIS A 92 -2.96 -6.76 12.65
N LEU A 93 -3.89 -6.17 11.89
CA LEU A 93 -5.28 -6.62 11.82
C LEU A 93 -5.39 -8.02 11.21
N LEU A 94 -4.54 -8.30 10.22
CA LEU A 94 -4.50 -9.59 9.55
C LEU A 94 -4.06 -10.72 10.50
N VAL A 95 -3.03 -10.47 11.31
CA VAL A 95 -2.57 -11.41 12.34
C VAL A 95 -3.65 -11.65 13.39
N TRP A 96 -4.32 -10.59 13.84
CA TRP A 96 -5.44 -10.72 14.78
C TRP A 96 -6.59 -11.54 14.19
N MET A 97 -7.01 -11.28 12.96
CA MET A 97 -8.08 -12.04 12.31
C MET A 97 -7.70 -13.50 12.05
N TYR A 98 -6.43 -13.78 11.75
CA TYR A 98 -5.94 -15.15 11.56
C TYR A 98 -5.92 -15.95 12.86
N THR A 99 -5.33 -15.36 13.90
CA THR A 99 -5.03 -16.05 15.16
C THR A 99 -6.14 -15.95 16.21
N GLY A 100 -7.01 -14.95 16.09
CA GLY A 100 -7.95 -14.54 17.14
C GLY A 100 -7.28 -13.83 18.32
N VAL A 101 -5.95 -13.65 18.30
CA VAL A 101 -5.17 -13.08 19.41
C VAL A 101 -4.78 -11.65 19.08
N GLU A 102 -5.22 -10.72 19.91
CA GLU A 102 -4.85 -9.32 19.76
C GLU A 102 -3.46 -9.09 20.37
N SER A 103 -2.56 -8.45 19.61
CA SER A 103 -1.22 -8.11 20.10
C SER A 103 -1.31 -6.95 21.08
N VAL A 104 -1.36 -7.28 22.37
CA VAL A 104 -1.53 -6.31 23.46
C VAL A 104 -0.20 -6.03 24.16
N TYR A 105 0.23 -4.77 24.17
CA TYR A 105 1.36 -4.33 24.98
C TYR A 105 0.91 -4.14 26.45
N PRO A 106 1.58 -4.76 27.45
CA PRO A 106 1.09 -4.83 28.83
C PRO A 106 0.75 -3.48 29.48
N PHE A 107 1.49 -2.42 29.14
CA PHE A 107 1.30 -1.09 29.72
C PHE A 107 0.12 -0.31 29.10
N LEU A 108 -0.20 -0.59 27.85
CA LEU A 108 -1.20 0.15 27.08
C LEU A 108 -2.53 -0.62 26.94
N GLY A 109 -2.55 -1.90 27.32
CA GLY A 109 -3.74 -2.74 27.23
C GLY A 109 -4.29 -2.83 25.80
N PRO A 110 -5.60 -3.09 25.62
CA PRO A 110 -6.23 -3.21 24.31
C PRO A 110 -6.01 -1.98 23.39
N ALA A 111 -5.76 -0.79 23.96
CA ALA A 111 -5.48 0.40 23.18
C ALA A 111 -4.17 0.31 22.36
N SER A 112 -3.20 -0.52 22.77
CA SER A 112 -1.93 -0.69 22.05
C SER A 112 -2.10 -1.15 20.59
N SER A 113 -3.06 -2.05 20.38
CA SER A 113 -3.43 -2.59 19.06
C SER A 113 -3.96 -1.48 18.15
N SER A 114 -4.95 -0.72 18.64
CA SER A 114 -5.52 0.43 17.91
C SER A 114 -4.49 1.54 17.66
N ILE A 115 -3.57 1.78 18.61
CA ILE A 115 -2.49 2.75 18.47
C ILE A 115 -1.52 2.31 17.38
N ALA A 116 -1.06 1.05 17.40
CA ALA A 116 -0.13 0.54 16.39
C ALA A 116 -0.72 0.63 14.97
N HIS A 117 -1.99 0.27 14.82
CA HIS A 117 -2.72 0.41 13.56
C HIS A 117 -2.82 1.89 13.13
N ALA A 118 -3.29 2.77 14.02
CA ALA A 118 -3.44 4.20 13.73
C ALA A 118 -2.11 4.88 13.39
N PHE A 119 -1.00 4.48 14.02
CA PHE A 119 0.32 4.99 13.71
C PHE A 119 0.83 4.48 12.35
N GLY A 120 0.73 3.18 12.08
CA GLY A 120 1.16 2.60 10.81
C GLY A 120 0.42 3.19 9.62
N VAL A 121 -0.92 3.18 9.69
CA VAL A 121 -1.81 3.72 8.66
C VAL A 121 -1.70 5.25 8.57
N GLY A 122 -1.73 5.95 9.71
CA GLY A 122 -1.69 7.42 9.76
C GLY A 122 -0.39 8.01 9.25
N ILE A 123 0.77 7.49 9.68
CA ILE A 123 2.07 7.90 9.16
C ILE A 123 2.16 7.55 7.67
N GLY A 124 1.68 6.37 7.27
CA GLY A 124 1.62 5.95 5.89
C GLY A 124 0.91 6.96 4.99
N PHE A 125 -0.31 7.36 5.37
CA PHE A 125 -1.10 8.37 4.67
C PHE A 125 -0.38 9.72 4.57
N ILE A 126 0.18 10.22 5.68
CA ILE A 126 0.90 11.49 5.69
C ILE A 126 2.04 11.46 4.68
N MET A 127 2.83 10.38 4.66
CA MET A 127 3.95 10.24 3.73
C MET A 127 3.49 10.17 2.26
N VAL A 128 2.41 9.43 1.97
CA VAL A 128 1.84 9.37 0.61
C VAL A 128 1.33 10.74 0.17
N ILE A 129 0.56 11.45 1.02
CA ILE A 129 0.05 12.79 0.72
C ILE A 129 1.20 13.77 0.48
N LEU A 130 2.24 13.75 1.32
CA LEU A 130 3.42 14.59 1.14
C LEU A 130 4.15 14.27 -0.17
N GLY A 131 4.24 13.00 -0.55
CA GLY A 131 4.78 12.58 -1.84
C GLY A 131 3.96 13.14 -3.00
N LEU A 132 2.64 12.91 -3.01
CA LEU A 132 1.72 13.40 -4.04
C LEU A 132 1.74 14.92 -4.15
N TYR A 133 1.73 15.63 -3.02
CA TYR A 133 1.84 17.09 -2.98
C TYR A 133 3.12 17.59 -3.65
N LYS A 134 4.27 16.95 -3.36
CA LYS A 134 5.55 17.33 -3.98
C LYS A 134 5.59 17.00 -5.47
N ILE A 135 4.94 15.93 -5.93
CA ILE A 135 4.77 15.64 -7.36
C ILE A 135 3.92 16.73 -8.03
N ALA A 136 2.79 17.10 -7.42
CA ALA A 136 1.91 18.15 -7.93
C ALA A 136 2.63 19.52 -8.01
N LYS A 137 3.45 19.84 -6.99
CA LYS A 137 4.29 21.05 -6.99
C LYS A 137 5.33 21.00 -8.11
N ALA A 138 6.05 19.89 -8.26
CA ALA A 138 7.03 19.73 -9.35
C ALA A 138 6.38 19.84 -10.74
N ARG A 139 5.13 19.41 -10.92
CA ARG A 139 4.39 19.58 -12.19
C ARG A 139 4.10 21.05 -12.50
N ARG A 140 3.84 21.88 -11.48
CA ARG A 140 3.68 23.34 -11.65
C ARG A 140 5.00 24.02 -12.03
N ASP A 141 6.13 23.49 -11.58
CA ASP A 141 7.45 24.03 -11.89
C ASP A 141 7.99 23.57 -13.26
N ILE A 142 7.51 22.44 -13.80
CA ILE A 142 7.89 21.89 -15.12
C ILE A 142 7.00 22.45 -16.26
N LEU A 143 5.76 22.85 -15.97
CA LEU A 143 4.88 23.53 -16.91
C LEU A 143 4.92 25.04 -16.63
N PRO A 144 5.75 25.82 -17.34
CA PRO A 144 5.74 27.27 -17.19
C PRO A 144 4.40 27.77 -17.72
N ASN A 145 3.57 28.29 -16.82
CA ASN A 145 2.34 29.05 -17.12
C ASN A 145 1.31 28.39 -18.06
N GLY A 146 0.27 27.79 -17.47
CA GLY A 146 -1.09 28.01 -17.96
C GLY A 146 -1.55 27.33 -19.25
N GLN A 147 -0.93 26.24 -19.73
CA GLN A 147 -1.54 25.42 -20.77
C GLN A 147 -2.37 24.29 -20.15
N VAL A 148 -3.64 24.62 -19.91
CA VAL A 148 -4.75 23.67 -19.81
C VAL A 148 -4.95 23.12 -21.22
N GLY A 149 -4.75 21.81 -21.39
CA GLY A 149 -5.27 21.06 -22.53
C GLY A 149 -6.62 20.48 -22.18
#